data_AF-A0A364P007-F1
#
_entry.id   AF-A0A364P007-F1
#
_cell.length_a   1.000
_cell.length_b   1.000
_cell.length_c   1.000
_cell.angle_alpha   90.00
_cell.angle_beta   90.00
_cell.angle_gamma   90.00
#
_symmetry.space_group_name_H-M   'P 1'
#
loop_
_entity.id
_entity.type
_entity.pdbx_description
1 polymer ?
#
loop_
_entity_poly.entity_id
_entity_poly.type
_entity_poly.pdbx_seq_one_letter_code
_entity_poly.pdbx_strand_id
1 'polypeptide(L)' 'MANRRYEPPPAGAIYYNIREAAYLLRCGRDCIESQIKAGRLKARLVGRQYLIPASEFPEVRHVDAA' A
#
# COMPACT_ATOMS: atom_id res chain seq x y z
N MET A 1 -15.08 10.16 -20.75
CA MET A 1 -13.85 9.47 -20.28
C MET A 1 -13.65 9.84 -18.83
N ALA A 2 -13.80 8.89 -17.89
CA ALA A 2 -13.66 9.17 -16.47
C ALA A 2 -12.19 9.50 -16.18
N ASN A 3 -11.87 10.78 -16.03
CA ASN A 3 -10.62 11.21 -15.43
C ASN A 3 -10.55 10.56 -14.05
N ARG A 4 -9.75 9.48 -13.94
CA ARG A 4 -9.37 8.89 -12.66
C ARG A 4 -8.60 9.98 -11.94
N ARG A 5 -9.32 10.78 -11.14
CA ARG A 5 -8.79 11.92 -10.39
C ARG A 5 -7.59 11.39 -9.63
N TYR A 6 -6.40 11.82 -10.05
CA TYR A 6 -5.22 11.66 -9.23
C TYR A 6 -5.48 12.50 -7.99
N GLU A 7 -5.90 11.84 -6.91
CA GLU A 7 -5.89 12.45 -5.59
C GLU A 7 -4.46 12.32 -5.10
N PRO A 8 -3.70 13.44 -5.00
CA PRO A 8 -2.40 13.38 -4.39
C PRO A 8 -2.55 12.78 -2.98
N PRO A 9 -1.59 11.95 -2.56
CA PRO A 9 -1.59 11.43 -1.20
C PRO A 9 -1.71 12.59 -0.20
N PRO A 10 -2.55 12.47 0.85
CA PRO A 10 -2.63 13.50 1.87
C PRO A 10 -1.23 13.72 2.46
N ALA A 11 -0.82 14.98 2.57
CA ALA A 11 0.51 15.35 3.05
C ALA A 11 0.75 14.72 4.43
N GLY A 12 1.72 13.81 4.53
CA GLY A 12 2.07 13.07 5.75
C GLY A 12 1.64 11.60 5.79
N ALA A 13 0.82 11.13 4.84
CA ALA A 13 0.53 9.70 4.73
C ALA A 13 1.64 8.96 3.97
N ILE A 14 2.24 7.95 4.61
CA ILE A 14 3.24 7.09 3.99
C ILE A 14 2.51 6.08 3.09
N TYR A 15 2.99 5.93 1.87
CA TYR A 15 2.50 4.94 0.92
C TYR A 15 3.63 4.00 0.52
N TYR A 16 3.31 2.73 0.40
CA TYR A 16 4.22 1.68 -0.02
C TYR A 16 3.80 1.14 -1.39
N ASN A 17 4.76 0.98 -2.29
CA ASN A 17 4.52 0.23 -3.51
C ASN A 17 4.42 -1.28 -3.23
N ILE A 18 4.02 -2.09 -4.22
CA ILE A 18 3.88 -3.55 -4.06
C ILE A 18 5.17 -4.21 -3.54
N ARG A 19 6.36 -3.73 -3.96
CA ARG A 19 7.64 -4.32 -3.52
C ARG A 19 7.92 -4.02 -2.05
N GLU A 20 7.69 -2.78 -1.63
CA GLU A 20 7.84 -2.37 -0.24
C GLU A 20 6.83 -3.08 0.66
N ALA A 21 5.57 -3.15 0.23
CA ALA A 21 4.52 -3.89 0.92
C ALA A 21 4.86 -5.39 1.07
N ALA A 22 5.36 -6.02 0.01
CA ALA A 22 5.81 -7.41 0.01
C ALA A 22 6.96 -7.64 1.01
N TYR A 23 7.90 -6.69 1.09
CA TYR A 23 8.98 -6.74 2.06
C TYR A 23 8.47 -6.61 3.51
N LEU A 24 7.55 -5.67 3.76
CA LEU A 24 6.97 -5.44 5.08
C LEU A 24 6.17 -6.65 5.58
N LEU A 25 5.33 -7.22 4.72
CA LEU A 25 4.52 -8.40 5.05
C LEU A 25 5.28 -9.73 4.91
N ARG A 26 6.58 -9.68 4.56
CA ARG A 26 7.43 -10.84 4.26
C ARG A 26 6.75 -11.86 3.35
N CYS A 27 6.03 -11.37 2.35
CA CYS A 27 5.25 -12.19 1.43
C CYS A 27 5.65 -11.91 -0.03
N GLY A 28 5.30 -12.83 -0.93
CA GLY A 28 5.53 -12.62 -2.35
C GLY A 28 4.68 -11.49 -2.92
N ARG A 29 5.12 -10.89 -4.04
CA ARG A 29 4.32 -9.87 -4.76
C ARG A 29 2.94 -10.39 -5.14
N ASP A 30 2.85 -11.65 -5.53
CA ASP A 30 1.59 -12.30 -5.90
C ASP A 30 0.62 -12.38 -4.72
N CYS A 31 1.13 -12.46 -3.48
CA CYS A 31 0.31 -12.40 -2.28
C CYS A 31 -0.31 -11.01 -2.12
N ILE A 32 0.49 -9.95 -2.26
CA ILE A 32 0.00 -8.56 -2.23
C ILE A 32 -1.05 -8.33 -3.32
N GLU A 33 -0.77 -8.72 -4.56
CA GLU A 33 -1.72 -8.57 -5.65
C GLU A 33 -3.02 -9.35 -5.41
N SER A 34 -2.91 -10.58 -4.91
CA SER A 34 -4.06 -11.39 -4.51
C SER A 34 -4.89 -10.71 -3.43
N GLN A 35 -4.25 -10.10 -2.43
CA GLN A 35 -4.95 -9.38 -1.37
C GLN A 35 -5.65 -8.10 -1.86
N ILE A 36 -5.02 -7.37 -2.78
CA ILE A 36 -5.64 -6.21 -3.44
C ILE A 36 -6.85 -6.66 -4.27
N LYS A 37 -6.69 -7.71 -5.08
CA LYS A 37 -7.78 -8.27 -5.91
C LYS A 37 -8.93 -8.81 -5.04
N ALA A 38 -8.62 -9.40 -3.89
CA ALA A 38 -9.60 -9.88 -2.92
C ALA A 38 -10.25 -8.74 -2.10
N GLY A 39 -9.82 -7.49 -2.27
CA GLY A 39 -10.34 -6.34 -1.51
C GLY A 39 -9.95 -6.32 -0.03
N ARG A 40 -8.99 -7.16 0.38
CA ARG A 40 -8.48 -7.22 1.76
C ARG A 40 -7.47 -6.13 2.07
N LEU A 41 -6.81 -5.61 1.03
CA LEU A 41 -5.80 -4.57 1.11
C LEU A 41 -6.24 -3.40 0.24
N LYS A 42 -6.41 -2.22 0.81
CA LYS A 42 -6.73 -1.03 0.01
C LYS A 42 -5.48 -0.55 -0.71
N ALA A 43 -5.54 -0.52 -2.03
CA ALA A 43 -4.50 0.07 -2.86
C ALA A 43 -5.09 1.09 -3.83
N ARG A 44 -4.33 2.16 -4.08
CA ARG A 44 -4.64 3.15 -5.11
C ARG A 44 -3.74 2.94 -6.31
N LEU A 45 -4.31 2.89 -7.50
CA LEU A 45 -3.55 2.84 -8.74
C LEU A 45 -3.17 4.27 -9.16
N VAL A 46 -1.88 4.59 -9.08
CA VAL A 46 -1.30 5.87 -9.51
C VAL A 46 -0.43 5.63 -10.73
N GLY A 47 -0.88 6.12 -11.89
CA GLY A 47 -0.25 5.81 -13.17
C GLY A 47 -0.31 4.30 -13.49
N ARG A 48 0.84 3.63 -13.37
CA ARG A 48 0.99 2.17 -13.60
C ARG A 48 1.39 1.40 -12.33
N GLN A 49 1.36 2.03 -11.17
CA GLN A 49 1.80 1.43 -9.92
C GLN A 49 0.68 1.44 -8.89
N TYR A 50 0.60 0.37 -8.10
CA TYR A 50 -0.27 0.32 -6.92
C TYR A 50 0.48 0.88 -5.72
N LEU A 51 -0.16 1.83 -5.04
CA LEU A 51 0.29 2.43 -3.79
C LEU A 51 -0.66 2.01 -2.68
N ILE A 52 -0.10 1.44 -1.62
CA ILE A 52 -0.82 0.92 -0.47
C ILE A 52 -0.52 1.86 0.70
N PRO A 53 -1.52 2.45 1.35
CA PRO A 53 -1.27 3.32 2.50
C PRO A 53 -0.67 2.51 3.65
N ALA A 54 0.29 3.10 4.36
CA ALA A 54 0.93 2.50 5.53
C ALA A 54 -0.07 2.08 6.62
N SER A 55 -1.21 2.77 6.70
CA SER A 55 -2.31 2.46 7.62
C SER A 55 -2.93 1.07 7.41
N GLU A 56 -2.77 0.47 6.23
CA GLU A 56 -3.24 -0.90 5.94
C GLU A 56 -2.27 -1.97 6.49
N PHE A 57 -1.10 -1.55 6.99
CA PHE A 57 -0.12 -2.43 7.62
C PHE A 57 -0.13 -2.20 9.14
N PRO A 58 -0.98 -2.93 9.90
CA PRO A 58 -1.08 -2.76 11.35
C PRO A 58 0.19 -3.18 12.12
N GLU A 59 1.16 -3.84 11.49
CA GLU A 59 2.29 -4.49 12.16
C GLU A 59 3.62 -3.75 12.11
N VAL A 60 3.71 -2.56 11.51
CA VAL A 60 4.89 -1.70 11.75
C VAL A 60 4.66 -0.94 13.06
N ARG A 61 4.60 -1.68 14.17
CA ARG A 61 4.86 -1.08 15.48
C ARG A 61 6.28 -0.52 15.38
N HIS A 62 6.40 0.80 15.32
CA HIS A 62 7.60 1.45 15.83
C HIS A 62 7.80 0.88 17.24
N VAL A 63 8.76 -0.03 17.37
CA VAL A 63 9.29 -0.35 18.69
C VAL A 63 10.05 0.91 19.05
N ASP A 64 9.39 1.78 19.81
CA ASP A 64 10.04 2.86 20.53
C ASP A 64 11.26 2.27 21.24
N ALA A 65 12.43 2.77 20.87
CA ALA A 65 13.67 2.45 21.55
C ALA A 65 13.55 2.98 22.99
N ALA A 66 13.50 2.05 23.94
CA ALA A 66 13.66 2.31 25.37
C ALA A 66 15.08 2.78 25.69
#